data_AF-A0A1M3N0R3-F1
#
_entry.id   AF-A0A1M3N0R3-F1
#
_cell.length_a   1.000
_cell.length_b   1.000
_cell.length_c   1.000
_cell.angle_alpha   90.00
_cell.angle_beta   90.00
_cell.angle_gamma   90.00
#
_symmetry.space_group_name_H-M   'P 1'
#
loop_
_entity.id
_entity.type
_entity.pdbx_description
1 polymer ?
#
loop_
_entity_poly.entity_id
_entity_poly.type
_entity_poly.pdbx_seq_one_letter_code
_entity_poly.pdbx_strand_id
1 'polypeptide(L)'
;MSVAASVALAVAERVERTGGPRAGLVAWKTLAGNTTDGEVRGKALLAALRCALALRDTGALTELTEQWASVDCGVWDEAVASSCKALVRAGLLPRAIALAHAETQRHRTARSLYCFARCLDVARDASAAAVFREAIARAEREGAREIELASRVRRAAILSRSWQTMSEALEEARRVDPKEVPPEARLVVARVQLRSPSRFVRAAAIGVLDEIVVADDASLATRALTLVARWADDAGDALTSLEADRLVALFGRERVVKVSPRVKDVARSLARIAGSKDDIALSEALGEAVRSAPELAPLHARARDILRGRFEAAPIEPPSPPPVGTAARRAFRWSEMLDVVVAMRDRAPARAARTLRALAEAIEAGEYLPAQVLGVAQAALTYDDDELREAAARLVRARLERASGGAPPRGYALLADTLASLGMAELSVAARRAAVVANEPGAAESLGTSLAREGWELAKAGNRVQAIEKLREAKAVLVGRKA
;
A
#
# COMPACT_ATOMS: atom_id res chain seq x y z
N MET A 1 13.35 -36.00 27.49
CA MET A 1 13.62 -36.94 26.38
C MET A 1 14.31 -38.19 26.89
N SER A 2 13.77 -39.37 26.57
CA SER A 2 14.38 -40.66 26.93
C SER A 2 15.57 -41.00 26.01
N VAL A 3 16.45 -41.91 26.45
CA VAL A 3 17.56 -42.41 25.60
C VAL A 3 17.03 -43.04 24.31
N ALA A 4 15.94 -43.80 24.40
CA ALA A 4 15.29 -44.42 23.24
C ALA A 4 14.78 -43.38 22.21
N ALA A 5 14.20 -42.27 22.69
CA ALA A 5 13.76 -41.16 21.84
C ALA A 5 14.93 -40.50 21.10
N SER A 6 16.04 -40.24 21.79
CA SER A 6 17.24 -39.66 21.18
C SER A 6 17.86 -40.59 20.13
N VAL A 7 17.90 -41.90 20.39
CA VAL A 7 18.37 -42.90 19.42
C VAL A 7 17.48 -42.95 18.19
N ALA A 8 16.16 -42.96 18.36
CA ALA A 8 15.22 -43.01 17.24
C ALA A 8 15.34 -41.78 16.31
N LEU A 9 15.47 -40.58 16.88
CA LEU A 9 15.72 -39.34 16.12
C LEU A 9 17.05 -39.42 15.35
N ALA A 10 18.13 -39.86 16.01
CA ALA A 10 19.45 -39.97 15.38
C ALA A 10 19.49 -41.00 14.23
N VAL A 11 18.75 -42.11 14.37
CA VAL A 11 18.62 -43.12 13.31
C VAL A 11 17.90 -42.54 12.09
N ALA A 12 16.76 -41.87 12.29
CA ALA A 12 16.02 -41.25 11.19
C ALA A 12 16.85 -40.16 10.48
N GLU A 13 17.59 -39.34 11.24
CA GLU A 13 18.50 -38.35 10.67
C GLU A 13 19.64 -38.99 9.87
N ARG A 14 20.21 -40.10 10.35
CA ARG A 14 21.23 -40.84 9.61
C ARG A 14 20.67 -41.38 8.29
N VAL A 15 19.47 -41.95 8.30
CA VAL A 15 18.79 -42.47 7.09
C VAL A 15 18.57 -41.36 6.07
N GLU A 16 18.12 -40.18 6.50
CA GLU A 16 17.99 -39.03 5.60
C GLU A 16 19.33 -38.61 5.01
N ARG A 17 20.39 -38.53 5.83
CA ARG A 17 21.71 -38.09 5.39
C ARG A 17 22.33 -39.06 4.37
N THR A 18 22.14 -40.37 4.55
CA THR A 18 22.73 -41.38 3.67
C THR A 18 21.84 -41.71 2.46
N GLY A 19 20.52 -41.76 2.64
CA GLY A 19 19.54 -42.17 1.62
C GLY A 19 18.83 -41.02 0.92
N GLY A 20 19.09 -39.78 1.32
CA GLY A 20 18.48 -38.56 0.76
C GLY A 20 17.04 -38.30 1.25
N PRO A 21 16.39 -37.24 0.73
CA PRO A 21 15.08 -36.77 1.20
C PRO A 21 13.97 -37.81 1.09
N ARG A 22 14.02 -38.72 0.10
CA ARG A 22 13.01 -39.76 -0.10
C ARG A 22 13.06 -40.82 1.00
N ALA A 23 14.26 -41.32 1.33
CA ALA A 23 14.45 -42.26 2.43
C ALA A 23 14.16 -41.59 3.78
N GLY A 24 14.61 -40.35 3.95
CA GLY A 24 14.33 -39.54 5.13
C GLY A 24 12.84 -39.33 5.37
N LEU A 25 12.07 -38.98 4.34
CA LEU A 25 10.62 -38.78 4.45
C LEU A 25 9.91 -40.04 5.00
N VAL A 26 10.27 -41.23 4.49
CA VAL A 26 9.72 -42.49 4.99
C VAL A 26 10.09 -42.69 6.46
N ALA A 27 11.37 -42.57 6.80
CA ALA A 27 11.85 -42.76 8.17
C ALA A 27 11.19 -41.79 9.17
N TRP A 28 11.10 -40.51 8.83
CA TRP A 28 10.49 -39.50 9.68
C TRP A 28 8.97 -39.67 9.82
N LYS A 29 8.25 -40.02 8.74
CA LYS A 29 6.82 -40.34 8.82
C LYS A 29 6.55 -41.54 9.73
N THR A 30 7.32 -42.61 9.57
CA THR A 30 7.19 -43.82 10.41
C THR A 30 7.46 -43.48 11.88
N LEU A 31 8.50 -42.68 12.16
CA LEU A 31 8.79 -42.24 13.53
C LEU A 31 7.64 -41.40 14.11
N ALA A 32 7.11 -40.45 13.35
CA ALA A 32 6.00 -39.60 13.77
C ALA A 32 4.70 -40.37 14.02
N GLY A 33 4.44 -41.45 13.28
CA GLY A 33 3.26 -42.29 13.44
C GLY A 33 3.33 -43.28 14.61
N ASN A 34 4.53 -43.75 14.96
CA ASN A 34 4.72 -44.81 15.95
C ASN A 34 5.08 -44.30 17.37
N THR A 35 5.53 -43.05 17.49
CA THR A 35 5.88 -42.48 18.80
C THR A 35 4.65 -41.95 19.53
N THR A 36 4.58 -42.20 20.84
CA THR A 36 3.61 -41.58 21.75
C THR A 36 4.18 -40.33 22.44
N ASP A 37 5.49 -40.09 22.33
CA ASP A 37 6.14 -38.88 22.83
C ASP A 37 5.89 -37.73 21.85
N GLY A 38 5.11 -36.73 22.27
CA GLY A 38 4.73 -35.59 21.43
C GLY A 38 5.91 -34.68 21.06
N GLU A 39 6.99 -34.60 21.85
CA GLU A 39 8.18 -33.82 21.50
C GLU A 39 8.93 -34.49 20.34
N VAL A 40 9.08 -35.82 20.41
CA VAL A 40 9.66 -36.63 19.33
C VAL A 40 8.81 -36.55 18.08
N ARG A 41 7.47 -36.64 18.24
CA ARG A 41 6.51 -36.52 17.14
C ARG A 41 6.63 -35.18 16.43
N GLY A 42 6.72 -34.08 17.18
CA GLY A 42 6.90 -32.74 16.64
C GLY A 42 8.18 -32.60 15.81
N LYS A 43 9.33 -33.07 16.34
CA LYS A 43 10.61 -33.07 15.60
C LYS A 43 10.53 -33.89 14.31
N ALA A 44 9.96 -35.09 14.41
CA ALA A 44 9.81 -35.99 13.27
C ALA A 44 8.92 -35.39 12.17
N LEU A 45 7.79 -34.76 12.53
CA LEU A 45 6.90 -34.11 11.56
C LEU A 45 7.57 -32.91 10.87
N LEU A 46 8.29 -32.05 11.60
CA LEU A 46 9.02 -30.92 10.99
C LEU A 46 10.14 -31.39 10.05
N ALA A 47 10.86 -32.45 10.44
CA ALA A 47 11.88 -33.06 9.58
C ALA A 47 11.26 -33.72 8.33
N ALA A 48 10.12 -34.39 8.48
CA ALA A 48 9.35 -34.94 7.37
C ALA A 48 8.84 -33.83 6.43
N LEU A 49 8.33 -32.72 6.97
CA LEU A 49 7.89 -31.56 6.17
C LEU A 49 9.05 -30.98 5.35
N ARG A 50 10.25 -30.88 5.94
CA ARG A 50 11.46 -30.45 5.22
C ARG A 50 11.82 -31.41 4.08
N CYS A 51 11.75 -32.73 4.30
CA CYS A 51 12.00 -33.73 3.27
C CYS A 51 10.95 -33.67 2.15
N ALA A 52 9.66 -33.58 2.51
CA ALA A 52 8.55 -33.47 1.56
C ALA A 52 8.66 -32.19 0.72
N LEU A 53 9.07 -31.06 1.32
CA LEU A 53 9.34 -29.82 0.61
C LEU A 53 10.49 -29.98 -0.39
N ALA A 54 11.59 -30.62 0.01
CA ALA A 54 12.73 -30.87 -0.89
C ALA A 54 12.33 -31.72 -2.10
N LEU A 55 11.40 -32.65 -1.93
CA LEU A 55 10.83 -33.49 -2.99
C LEU A 55 9.68 -32.82 -3.76
N ARG A 56 9.18 -31.68 -3.27
CA ARG A 56 7.93 -31.04 -3.71
C ARG A 56 6.72 -32.00 -3.72
N ASP A 57 6.69 -32.94 -2.78
CA ASP A 57 5.58 -33.88 -2.64
C ASP A 57 4.40 -33.19 -1.94
N THR A 58 3.46 -32.67 -2.74
CA THR A 58 2.29 -31.96 -2.23
C THR A 58 1.32 -32.84 -1.45
N GLY A 59 1.28 -34.14 -1.75
CA GLY A 59 0.45 -35.10 -1.03
C GLY A 59 0.98 -35.29 0.38
N ALA A 60 2.27 -35.60 0.51
CA ALA A 60 2.94 -35.74 1.80
C ALA A 60 2.87 -34.45 2.62
N LEU A 61 3.05 -33.27 2.00
CA LEU A 61 2.91 -31.99 2.71
C LEU A 61 1.51 -31.78 3.30
N THR A 62 0.46 -32.25 2.62
CA THR A 62 -0.93 -32.15 3.12
C THR A 62 -1.12 -33.03 4.35
N GLU A 63 -0.80 -34.31 4.20
CA GLU A 63 -0.94 -35.31 5.25
C GLU A 63 -0.14 -34.92 6.51
N LEU A 64 1.10 -34.48 6.35
CA LEU A 64 1.95 -34.04 7.46
C LEU A 64 1.40 -32.79 8.17
N THR A 65 0.78 -31.88 7.42
CA THR A 65 0.15 -30.68 7.98
C THR A 65 -1.10 -31.02 8.79
N GLU A 66 -1.90 -31.99 8.33
CA GLU A 66 -3.06 -32.48 9.09
C GLU A 66 -2.61 -33.17 10.40
N GLN A 67 -1.57 -34.00 10.32
CA GLN A 67 -0.98 -34.63 11.50
C GLN A 67 -0.39 -33.61 12.48
N TRP A 68 0.16 -32.50 11.99
CA TRP A 68 0.75 -31.44 12.81
C TRP A 68 -0.24 -30.85 13.82
N ALA A 69 -1.50 -30.66 13.41
CA ALA A 69 -2.54 -30.13 14.30
C ALA A 69 -2.80 -30.99 15.55
N SER A 70 -2.41 -32.27 15.52
CA SER A 70 -2.57 -33.23 16.63
C SER A 70 -1.39 -33.31 17.60
N VAL A 71 -0.32 -32.54 17.40
CA VAL A 71 0.85 -32.53 18.30
C VAL A 71 0.51 -31.74 19.58
N ASP A 72 0.42 -32.45 20.70
CA ASP A 72 -0.12 -31.96 21.97
C ASP A 72 0.88 -31.18 22.85
N CYS A 73 2.17 -31.19 22.53
CA CYS A 73 3.21 -30.54 23.34
C CYS A 73 4.32 -29.86 22.53
N GLY A 74 5.08 -29.01 23.21
CA GLY A 74 6.23 -28.28 22.65
C GLY A 74 5.86 -26.93 22.01
N VAL A 75 6.82 -26.00 22.08
CA VAL A 75 6.76 -24.68 21.43
C VAL A 75 7.62 -24.74 20.17
N TRP A 76 6.97 -24.70 19.00
CA TRP A 76 7.61 -24.92 17.71
C TRP A 76 7.62 -23.68 16.81
N ASP A 77 7.24 -22.51 17.36
CA ASP A 77 6.95 -21.29 16.60
C ASP A 77 8.04 -20.93 15.57
N GLU A 78 9.32 -21.00 15.95
CA GLU A 78 10.43 -20.65 15.07
C GLU A 78 10.62 -21.67 13.93
N ALA A 79 10.52 -22.96 14.24
CA ALA A 79 10.67 -24.03 13.26
C ALA A 79 9.50 -24.04 12.26
N VAL A 80 8.27 -23.80 12.74
CA VAL A 80 7.09 -23.62 11.90
C VAL A 80 7.24 -22.37 11.03
N ALA A 81 7.64 -21.23 11.60
CA ALA A 81 7.85 -20.01 10.83
C ALA A 81 8.93 -20.17 9.75
N SER A 82 10.01 -20.90 10.04
CA SER A 82 11.06 -21.25 9.07
C SER A 82 10.51 -22.13 7.94
N SER A 83 9.71 -23.15 8.29
CA SER A 83 9.08 -24.05 7.32
C SER A 83 8.08 -23.30 6.42
N CYS A 84 7.25 -22.42 6.97
CA CYS A 84 6.36 -21.55 6.20
C CYS A 84 7.14 -20.64 5.25
N LYS A 85 8.24 -20.02 5.69
CA LYS A 85 9.11 -19.21 4.82
C LYS A 85 9.68 -20.05 3.67
N ALA A 86 10.10 -21.29 3.94
CA ALA A 86 10.62 -22.19 2.92
C ALA A 86 9.55 -22.59 1.89
N LEU A 87 8.33 -22.91 2.35
CA LEU A 87 7.18 -23.20 1.48
C LEU A 87 6.81 -22.01 0.59
N VAL A 88 6.79 -20.79 1.14
CA VAL A 88 6.54 -19.56 0.36
C VAL A 88 7.62 -19.36 -0.71
N ARG A 89 8.90 -19.52 -0.36
CA ARG A 89 10.02 -19.42 -1.33
C ARG A 89 9.95 -20.46 -2.44
N ALA A 90 9.40 -21.64 -2.15
CA ALA A 90 9.20 -22.71 -3.12
C ALA A 90 7.94 -22.51 -3.99
N GLY A 91 7.15 -21.44 -3.79
CA GLY A 91 5.90 -21.19 -4.51
C GLY A 91 4.71 -22.01 -4.01
N LEU A 92 4.81 -22.66 -2.85
CA LEU A 92 3.77 -23.52 -2.26
C LEU A 92 2.94 -22.77 -1.20
N LEU A 93 2.46 -21.58 -1.56
CA LEU A 93 1.78 -20.67 -0.63
C LEU A 93 0.54 -21.28 0.06
N PRO A 94 -0.35 -22.04 -0.63
CA PRO A 94 -1.47 -22.70 0.04
C PRO A 94 -1.04 -23.66 1.16
N ARG A 95 0.11 -24.33 1.01
CA ARG A 95 0.67 -25.23 2.02
C ARG A 95 1.27 -24.47 3.21
N ALA A 96 1.91 -23.32 2.95
CA ALA A 96 2.38 -22.44 4.02
C ALA A 96 1.20 -21.91 4.88
N ILE A 97 0.11 -21.52 4.23
CA ILE A 97 -1.12 -21.07 4.92
C ILE A 97 -1.71 -22.21 5.76
N ALA A 98 -1.84 -23.40 5.19
CA ALA A 98 -2.37 -24.57 5.90
C ALA A 98 -1.52 -24.93 7.13
N LEU A 99 -0.19 -24.96 7.00
CA LEU A 99 0.72 -25.25 8.11
C LEU A 99 0.65 -24.19 9.21
N ALA A 100 0.64 -22.90 8.83
CA ALA A 100 0.52 -21.83 9.81
C ALA A 100 -0.85 -21.84 10.51
N HIS A 101 -1.93 -22.15 9.79
CA HIS A 101 -3.26 -22.30 10.37
C HIS A 101 -3.32 -23.50 11.33
N ALA A 102 -2.77 -24.65 10.95
CA ALA A 102 -2.68 -25.82 11.82
C ALA A 102 -1.92 -25.49 13.11
N GLU A 103 -0.84 -24.70 13.05
CA GLU A 103 -0.14 -24.23 14.26
C GLU A 103 -1.03 -23.34 15.13
N THR A 104 -1.87 -22.46 14.56
CA THR A 104 -2.80 -21.65 15.35
C THR A 104 -3.90 -22.46 16.03
N GLN A 105 -4.27 -23.62 15.47
CA GLN A 105 -5.23 -24.55 16.07
C GLN A 105 -4.57 -25.37 17.20
N ARG A 106 -3.33 -25.83 16.96
CA ARG A 106 -2.53 -26.60 17.91
C ARG A 106 -2.14 -25.77 19.14
N HIS A 107 -1.52 -24.61 18.91
CA HIS A 107 -1.00 -23.76 19.96
C HIS A 107 -1.18 -22.28 19.59
N ARG A 108 -2.23 -21.68 20.14
CA ARG A 108 -2.70 -20.34 19.79
C ARG A 108 -1.91 -19.23 20.52
N THR A 109 -0.65 -19.04 20.12
CA THR A 109 0.23 -17.96 20.60
C THR A 109 0.12 -16.71 19.73
N ALA A 110 0.62 -15.57 20.21
CA ALA A 110 0.74 -14.38 19.39
C ALA A 110 1.62 -14.62 18.16
N ARG A 111 2.69 -15.42 18.31
CA ARG A 111 3.66 -15.71 17.24
C ARG A 111 3.07 -16.65 16.17
N SER A 112 2.27 -17.65 16.55
CA SER A 112 1.58 -18.50 15.58
C SER A 112 0.53 -17.72 14.78
N LEU A 113 -0.27 -16.87 15.46
CA LEU A 113 -1.23 -15.96 14.80
C LEU A 113 -0.52 -14.98 13.85
N TYR A 114 0.60 -14.41 14.27
CA TYR A 114 1.42 -13.55 13.42
C TYR A 114 1.92 -14.30 12.17
N CYS A 115 2.45 -15.52 12.34
CA CYS A 115 2.92 -16.34 11.22
C CYS A 115 1.81 -16.64 10.21
N PHE A 116 0.61 -17.00 10.70
CA PHE A 116 -0.56 -17.23 9.87
C PHE A 116 -0.99 -15.96 9.13
N ALA A 117 -1.12 -14.83 9.83
CA ALA A 117 -1.45 -13.54 9.23
C ALA A 117 -0.41 -13.10 8.17
N ARG A 118 0.88 -13.40 8.38
CA ARG A 118 1.94 -13.15 7.38
C ARG A 118 1.75 -13.98 6.12
N CYS A 119 1.37 -15.25 6.24
CA CYS A 119 1.10 -16.10 5.08
C CYS A 119 -0.12 -15.58 4.28
N LEU A 120 -1.18 -15.15 4.98
CA LEU A 120 -2.36 -14.53 4.37
C LEU A 120 -2.03 -13.20 3.67
N ASP A 121 -1.22 -12.32 4.28
CA ASP A 121 -0.80 -11.06 3.64
C ASP A 121 0.01 -11.30 2.36
N VAL A 122 0.91 -12.29 2.36
CA VAL A 122 1.65 -12.69 1.15
C VAL A 122 0.70 -13.19 0.06
N ALA A 123 -0.37 -13.90 0.44
CA ALA A 123 -1.43 -14.36 -0.46
C ALA A 123 -2.40 -13.26 -0.89
N ARG A 124 -2.26 -12.04 -0.33
CA ARG A 124 -3.19 -10.92 -0.50
C ARG A 124 -4.62 -11.27 -0.07
N ASP A 125 -4.77 -12.17 0.89
CA ASP A 125 -6.07 -12.51 1.46
C ASP A 125 -6.58 -11.36 2.33
N ALA A 126 -7.85 -10.97 2.13
CA ALA A 126 -8.48 -9.86 2.85
C ALA A 126 -8.60 -10.10 4.36
N SER A 127 -8.65 -11.37 4.80
CA SER A 127 -8.75 -11.76 6.21
C SER A 127 -7.48 -11.48 7.02
N ALA A 128 -6.32 -11.25 6.37
CA ALA A 128 -5.04 -11.04 7.04
C ALA A 128 -5.09 -9.92 8.11
N ALA A 129 -5.80 -8.81 7.83
CA ALA A 129 -5.91 -7.69 8.75
C ALA A 129 -6.69 -8.03 10.04
N ALA A 130 -7.66 -8.96 9.96
CA ALA A 130 -8.40 -9.45 11.11
C ALA A 130 -7.52 -10.39 11.96
N VAL A 131 -6.77 -11.29 11.32
CA VAL A 131 -5.84 -12.19 12.04
C VAL A 131 -4.72 -11.40 12.71
N PHE A 132 -4.19 -10.33 12.09
CA PHE A 132 -3.25 -9.43 12.79
C PHE A 132 -3.88 -8.74 14.01
N ARG A 133 -5.17 -8.39 13.97
CA ARG A 133 -5.88 -7.82 15.13
C ARG A 133 -5.91 -8.82 16.29
N GLU A 134 -6.17 -10.08 15.99
CA GLU A 134 -6.12 -11.16 16.98
C GLU A 134 -4.71 -11.40 17.52
N ALA A 135 -3.70 -11.36 16.65
CA ALA A 135 -2.29 -11.48 17.04
C ALA A 135 -1.87 -10.35 17.99
N ILE A 136 -2.29 -9.11 17.74
CA ILE A 136 -2.05 -7.96 18.62
C ILE A 136 -2.67 -8.20 20.00
N ALA A 137 -3.97 -8.51 20.05
CA ALA A 137 -4.67 -8.73 21.31
C ALA A 137 -4.08 -9.90 22.12
N ARG A 138 -3.54 -10.93 21.44
CA ARG A 138 -2.85 -12.03 22.10
C ARG A 138 -1.46 -11.62 22.57
N ALA A 139 -0.70 -10.87 21.77
CA ALA A 139 0.62 -10.38 22.12
C ALA A 139 0.60 -9.47 23.36
N GLU A 140 -0.40 -8.60 23.48
CA GLU A 140 -0.62 -7.76 24.67
C GLU A 140 -0.81 -8.61 25.94
N ARG A 141 -1.59 -9.70 25.86
CA ARG A 141 -1.80 -10.61 27.00
C ARG A 141 -0.57 -11.44 27.34
N GLU A 142 0.20 -11.82 26.33
CA GLU A 142 1.43 -12.61 26.50
C GLU A 142 2.65 -11.75 26.86
N GLY A 143 2.55 -10.41 26.82
CA GLY A 143 3.68 -9.51 26.98
C GLY A 143 4.67 -9.56 25.80
N ALA A 144 4.26 -10.07 24.64
CA ALA A 144 5.11 -10.27 23.46
C ALA A 144 5.24 -8.99 22.61
N ARG A 145 5.88 -7.96 23.18
CA ARG A 145 5.94 -6.59 22.61
C ARG A 145 6.43 -6.54 21.15
N GLU A 146 7.46 -7.31 20.80
CA GLU A 146 7.99 -7.34 19.42
C GLU A 146 6.93 -7.82 18.40
N ILE A 147 6.16 -8.85 18.76
CA ILE A 147 5.11 -9.40 17.90
C ILE A 147 3.92 -8.44 17.82
N GLU A 148 3.58 -7.78 18.91
CA GLU A 148 2.56 -6.73 18.93
C GLU A 148 2.90 -5.63 17.92
N LEU A 149 4.08 -5.01 18.04
CA LEU A 149 4.53 -3.93 17.16
C LEU A 149 4.63 -4.39 15.71
N ALA A 150 5.24 -5.55 15.45
CA ALA A 150 5.34 -6.09 14.10
C ALA A 150 3.96 -6.35 13.47
N SER A 151 2.98 -6.79 14.27
CA SER A 151 1.60 -7.01 13.82
C SER A 151 0.90 -5.69 13.50
N ARG A 152 1.05 -4.65 14.35
CA ARG A 152 0.48 -3.31 14.11
C ARG A 152 1.00 -2.69 12.82
N VAL A 153 2.31 -2.73 12.61
CA VAL A 153 2.95 -2.19 11.38
C VAL A 153 2.39 -2.86 10.13
N ARG A 154 2.27 -4.20 10.13
CA ARG A 154 1.72 -4.95 8.98
C ARG A 154 0.24 -4.68 8.77
N ARG A 155 -0.53 -4.63 9.86
CA ARG A 155 -1.95 -4.30 9.85
C ARG A 155 -2.19 -2.91 9.27
N ALA A 156 -1.46 -1.89 9.75
CA ALA A 156 -1.52 -0.53 9.22
C ALA A 156 -1.20 -0.50 7.71
N ALA A 157 -0.18 -1.24 7.28
CA ALA A 157 0.18 -1.33 5.87
C ALA A 157 -0.95 -1.92 5.00
N ILE A 158 -1.64 -2.97 5.48
CA ILE A 158 -2.76 -3.60 4.77
C ILE A 158 -3.98 -2.67 4.74
N LEU A 159 -4.38 -2.14 5.89
CA LEU A 159 -5.53 -1.25 6.01
C LEU A 159 -5.36 0.04 5.19
N SER A 160 -4.12 0.54 5.05
CA SER A 160 -3.86 1.72 4.24
C SER A 160 -4.05 1.51 2.73
N ARG A 161 -4.28 0.28 2.25
CA ARG A 161 -4.53 0.02 0.82
C ARG A 161 -5.90 0.54 0.35
N SER A 162 -6.84 0.79 1.27
CA SER A 162 -8.19 1.29 0.97
C SER A 162 -8.51 2.56 1.75
N TRP A 163 -9.25 3.48 1.11
CA TRP A 163 -9.76 4.69 1.75
C TRP A 163 -10.74 4.39 2.88
N GLN A 164 -11.51 3.29 2.77
CA GLN A 164 -12.49 2.89 3.78
C GLN A 164 -11.83 2.55 5.13
N THR A 165 -10.64 1.97 5.09
CA THR A 165 -9.89 1.51 6.28
C THR A 165 -8.72 2.43 6.64
N MET A 166 -8.55 3.57 5.96
CA MET A 166 -7.41 4.46 6.18
C MET A 166 -7.38 5.06 7.59
N SER A 167 -8.53 5.44 8.13
CA SER A 167 -8.62 5.98 9.50
C SER A 167 -8.10 4.95 10.51
N GLU A 168 -8.53 3.69 10.39
CA GLU A 168 -8.03 2.60 11.23
C GLU A 168 -6.53 2.32 11.01
N ALA A 169 -6.04 2.46 9.78
CA ALA A 169 -4.62 2.33 9.47
C ALA A 169 -3.77 3.39 10.18
N LEU A 170 -4.24 4.65 10.20
CA LEU A 170 -3.58 5.77 10.87
C LEU A 170 -3.56 5.57 12.40
N GLU A 171 -4.66 5.09 12.97
CA GLU A 171 -4.72 4.77 14.40
C GLU A 171 -3.75 3.65 14.79
N GLU A 172 -3.63 2.59 13.99
CA GLU A 172 -2.62 1.55 14.24
C GLU A 172 -1.19 2.08 14.11
N ALA A 173 -0.93 2.91 13.09
CA ALA A 173 0.39 3.53 12.91
C ALA A 173 0.76 4.50 14.04
N ARG A 174 -0.22 5.17 14.67
CA ARG A 174 -0.02 6.06 15.81
C ARG A 174 0.37 5.32 17.09
N ARG A 175 -0.04 4.05 17.23
CA ARG A 175 0.28 3.20 18.40
C ARG A 175 1.68 2.58 18.34
N VAL A 176 2.42 2.81 17.27
CA VAL A 176 3.79 2.31 17.08
C VAL A 176 4.76 3.47 17.27
N ASP A 177 5.60 3.41 18.30
CA ASP A 177 6.76 4.30 18.40
C ASP A 177 7.81 3.88 17.35
N PRO A 178 8.20 4.77 16.41
CA PRO A 178 9.24 4.47 15.43
C PRO A 178 10.55 3.99 16.08
N LYS A 179 10.89 4.41 17.29
CA LYS A 179 12.15 4.02 17.96
C LYS A 179 12.16 2.55 18.38
N GLU A 180 11.00 1.96 18.64
CA GLU A 180 10.86 0.57 19.11
C GLU A 180 10.83 -0.45 17.96
N VAL A 181 10.82 0.00 16.70
CA VAL A 181 10.72 -0.88 15.52
C VAL A 181 11.94 -0.77 14.61
N PRO A 182 12.28 -1.84 13.86
CA PRO A 182 13.41 -1.82 12.94
C PRO A 182 13.21 -0.81 11.80
N PRO A 183 14.29 -0.32 11.16
CA PRO A 183 14.23 0.72 10.15
C PRO A 183 13.24 0.45 8.99
N GLU A 184 13.10 -0.78 8.55
CA GLU A 184 12.14 -1.16 7.49
C GLU A 184 10.69 -1.02 7.93
N ALA A 185 10.41 -1.25 9.22
CA ALA A 185 9.11 -1.04 9.82
C ALA A 185 8.82 0.46 10.01
N ARG A 186 9.84 1.25 10.39
CA ARG A 186 9.74 2.73 10.44
C ARG A 186 9.32 3.31 9.10
N LEU A 187 9.91 2.83 8.00
CA LEU A 187 9.55 3.25 6.64
C LEU A 187 8.07 2.97 6.32
N VAL A 188 7.54 1.85 6.79
CA VAL A 188 6.12 1.48 6.60
C VAL A 188 5.21 2.39 7.42
N VAL A 189 5.55 2.63 8.69
CA VAL A 189 4.79 3.53 9.58
C VAL A 189 4.77 4.94 9.01
N ALA A 190 5.94 5.48 8.63
CA ALA A 190 6.05 6.81 8.03
C ALA A 190 5.22 6.93 6.74
N ARG A 191 5.23 5.90 5.87
CA ARG A 191 4.37 5.87 4.67
C ARG A 191 2.89 6.00 4.99
N VAL A 192 2.41 5.30 6.02
CA VAL A 192 0.99 5.39 6.43
C VAL A 192 0.71 6.77 7.03
N GLN A 193 1.59 7.28 7.90
CA GLN A 193 1.44 8.58 8.55
C GLN A 193 1.50 9.77 7.58
N LEU A 194 2.25 9.67 6.49
CA LEU A 194 2.28 10.67 5.41
C LEU A 194 0.90 10.90 4.75
N ARG A 195 -0.04 9.95 4.91
CA ARG A 195 -1.42 10.07 4.44
C ARG A 195 -2.37 10.71 5.46
N SER A 196 -1.88 11.06 6.65
CA SER A 196 -2.68 11.70 7.68
C SER A 196 -3.21 13.05 7.21
N PRO A 197 -4.45 13.44 7.54
CA PRO A 197 -4.93 14.80 7.31
C PRO A 197 -4.19 15.83 8.18
N SER A 198 -3.55 15.41 9.29
CA SER A 198 -2.81 16.31 10.18
C SER A 198 -1.42 16.62 9.63
N ARG A 199 -1.16 17.91 9.35
CA ARG A 199 0.17 18.41 8.96
C ARG A 199 1.28 18.08 9.96
N PHE A 200 0.94 17.99 11.26
CA PHE A 200 1.93 17.67 12.29
C PHE A 200 2.34 16.20 12.25
N VAL A 201 1.39 15.29 11.96
CA VAL A 201 1.69 13.86 11.80
C VAL A 201 2.52 13.64 10.54
N ARG A 202 2.20 14.32 9.44
CA ARG A 202 3.00 14.24 8.20
C ARG A 202 4.41 14.81 8.40
N ALA A 203 4.56 15.96 9.05
CA ALA A 203 5.86 16.52 9.38
C ALA A 203 6.71 15.60 10.28
N ALA A 204 6.09 14.94 11.26
CA ALA A 204 6.75 13.93 12.08
C ALA A 204 7.20 12.71 11.25
N ALA A 205 6.37 12.26 10.31
CA ALA A 205 6.73 11.18 9.39
C ALA A 205 7.92 11.56 8.49
N ILE A 206 8.00 12.80 7.99
CA ILE A 206 9.17 13.30 7.26
C ILE A 206 10.42 13.27 8.16
N GLY A 207 10.28 13.61 9.45
CA GLY A 207 11.36 13.48 10.43
C GLY A 207 11.87 12.05 10.57
N VAL A 208 10.97 11.07 10.68
CA VAL A 208 11.33 9.63 10.70
C VAL A 208 12.05 9.22 9.41
N LEU A 209 11.63 9.75 8.26
CA LEU A 209 12.30 9.49 6.99
C LEU A 209 13.67 10.17 6.90
N ASP A 210 13.91 11.29 7.57
CA ASP A 210 15.24 11.94 7.68
C ASP A 210 16.18 11.19 8.64
N GLU A 211 15.66 10.45 9.63
CA GLU A 211 16.44 9.58 10.51
C GLU A 211 16.87 8.25 9.84
N ILE A 212 15.94 7.58 9.16
CA ILE A 212 16.26 6.74 7.98
C ILE A 212 16.96 7.67 6.98
N VAL A 213 17.51 7.32 5.83
CA VAL A 213 18.42 8.27 5.16
C VAL A 213 19.65 8.49 6.03
N VAL A 214 19.65 9.18 7.20
CA VAL A 214 20.83 9.45 8.07
C VAL A 214 21.59 8.18 8.47
N ALA A 215 20.88 7.08 8.69
CA ALA A 215 21.47 5.77 8.91
C ALA A 215 22.36 5.22 7.76
N ASP A 216 23.22 4.25 8.07
CA ASP A 216 24.23 3.69 7.16
C ASP A 216 23.68 2.77 6.04
N ASP A 217 22.35 2.57 5.95
CA ASP A 217 21.73 1.75 4.91
C ASP A 217 21.34 2.58 3.69
N ALA A 218 22.19 2.56 2.65
CA ALA A 218 21.98 3.27 1.39
C ALA A 218 20.72 2.82 0.62
N SER A 219 20.35 1.54 0.71
CA SER A 219 19.15 0.99 0.05
C SER A 219 17.89 1.55 0.71
N LEU A 220 17.86 1.54 2.04
CA LEU A 220 16.75 2.07 2.80
C LEU A 220 16.66 3.60 2.68
N ALA A 221 17.79 4.30 2.67
CA ALA A 221 17.88 5.73 2.38
C ALA A 221 17.24 6.08 1.03
N THR A 222 17.59 5.35 -0.03
CA THR A 222 17.02 5.54 -1.37
C THR A 222 15.50 5.34 -1.37
N ARG A 223 15.00 4.33 -0.65
CA ARG A 223 13.55 4.07 -0.52
C ARG A 223 12.83 5.18 0.25
N ALA A 224 13.44 5.73 1.30
CA ALA A 224 12.89 6.85 2.06
C ALA A 224 12.86 8.14 1.24
N LEU A 225 13.94 8.47 0.53
CA LEU A 225 14.01 9.62 -0.39
C LEU A 225 12.97 9.50 -1.51
N THR A 226 12.85 8.31 -2.11
CA THR A 226 11.84 8.08 -3.17
C THR A 226 10.43 8.23 -2.63
N LEU A 227 10.17 7.73 -1.42
CA LEU A 227 8.86 7.84 -0.78
C LEU A 227 8.50 9.31 -0.52
N VAL A 228 9.42 10.09 0.06
CA VAL A 228 9.14 11.49 0.41
C VAL A 228 9.05 12.39 -0.82
N ALA A 229 9.85 12.13 -1.86
CA ALA A 229 9.76 12.85 -3.14
C ALA A 229 8.39 12.61 -3.80
N ARG A 230 7.96 11.36 -3.91
CA ARG A 230 6.63 11.03 -4.46
C ARG A 230 5.50 11.63 -3.64
N TRP A 231 5.64 11.63 -2.31
CA TRP A 231 4.66 12.27 -1.44
C TRP A 231 4.60 13.78 -1.69
N ALA A 232 5.75 14.45 -1.84
CA ALA A 232 5.80 15.89 -2.12
C ALA A 232 5.17 16.22 -3.48
N ASP A 233 5.42 15.40 -4.51
CA ASP A 233 4.80 15.55 -5.83
C ASP A 233 3.27 15.39 -5.77
N ASP A 234 2.77 14.40 -5.01
CA ASP A 234 1.32 14.17 -4.81
C ASP A 234 0.69 15.33 -4.03
N ALA A 235 1.40 15.90 -3.05
CA ALA A 235 0.92 16.99 -2.21
C ALA A 235 0.88 18.33 -2.96
N GLY A 236 1.88 18.62 -3.80
CA GLY A 236 1.92 19.82 -4.64
C GLY A 236 1.71 21.12 -3.85
N ASP A 237 0.69 21.88 -4.24
CA ASP A 237 0.27 23.14 -3.61
C ASP A 237 -0.41 22.96 -2.23
N ALA A 238 -0.77 21.73 -1.86
CA ALA A 238 -1.31 21.40 -0.54
C ALA A 238 -0.21 21.24 0.53
N LEU A 239 1.07 21.34 0.17
CA LEU A 239 2.18 21.35 1.12
C LEU A 239 2.07 22.54 2.07
N THR A 240 2.15 22.27 3.36
CA THR A 240 2.23 23.34 4.37
C THR A 240 3.66 23.85 4.49
N SER A 241 3.84 25.09 4.96
CA SER A 241 5.18 25.67 5.18
C SER A 241 6.06 24.79 6.07
N LEU A 242 5.48 24.21 7.13
CA LEU A 242 6.17 23.28 8.02
C LEU A 242 6.71 22.04 7.29
N GLU A 243 5.92 21.47 6.38
CA GLU A 243 6.33 20.30 5.61
C GLU A 243 7.39 20.66 4.58
N ALA A 244 7.21 21.79 3.90
CA ALA A 244 8.17 22.31 2.93
C ALA A 244 9.54 22.56 3.57
N ASP A 245 9.58 23.16 4.77
CA ASP A 245 10.81 23.36 5.54
C ASP A 245 11.50 22.04 5.87
N ARG A 246 10.73 21.01 6.24
CA ARG A 246 11.25 19.66 6.51
C ARG A 246 11.81 19.00 5.26
N LEU A 247 11.15 19.16 4.11
CA LEU A 247 11.67 18.68 2.81
C LEU A 247 12.98 19.38 2.46
N VAL A 248 13.07 20.70 2.61
CA VAL A 248 14.31 21.46 2.36
C VAL A 248 15.44 20.99 3.26
N ALA A 249 15.17 20.72 4.54
CA ALA A 249 16.16 20.18 5.46
C ALA A 249 16.65 18.78 5.03
N LEU A 250 15.71 17.86 4.72
CA LEU A 250 16.00 16.49 4.32
C LEU A 250 16.78 16.43 2.99
N PHE A 251 16.34 17.15 1.97
CA PHE A 251 17.01 17.21 0.66
C PHE A 251 18.27 18.09 0.66
N GLY A 252 18.43 18.95 1.68
CA GLY A 252 19.62 19.76 1.89
C GLY A 252 20.78 19.03 2.58
N ARG A 253 20.60 17.78 3.01
CA ARG A 253 21.64 16.94 3.63
C ARG A 253 22.81 16.76 2.67
N GLU A 254 24.03 16.89 3.18
CA GLU A 254 25.26 16.89 2.36
C GLU A 254 25.35 15.69 1.42
N ARG A 255 25.11 14.47 1.92
CA ARG A 255 25.16 13.26 1.07
C ARG A 255 24.11 13.25 -0.04
N VAL A 256 22.94 13.88 0.18
CA VAL A 256 21.84 13.89 -0.79
C VAL A 256 22.20 14.88 -1.88
N VAL A 257 22.73 16.04 -1.50
CA VAL A 257 23.27 17.05 -2.41
C VAL A 257 24.48 16.52 -3.19
N LYS A 258 25.34 15.68 -2.60
CA LYS A 258 26.45 15.04 -3.33
C LYS A 258 25.96 14.15 -4.49
N VAL A 259 24.83 13.46 -4.30
CA VAL A 259 24.24 12.58 -5.33
C VAL A 259 23.39 13.37 -6.32
N SER A 260 22.66 14.38 -5.85
CA SER A 260 21.81 15.24 -6.67
C SER A 260 21.95 16.70 -6.26
N PRO A 261 22.93 17.43 -6.81
CA PRO A 261 23.23 18.81 -6.36
C PRO A 261 22.05 19.77 -6.47
N ARG A 262 21.16 19.56 -7.44
CA ARG A 262 20.00 20.43 -7.71
C ARG A 262 18.81 20.17 -6.80
N VAL A 263 18.75 19.03 -6.10
CA VAL A 263 17.55 18.63 -5.34
C VAL A 263 17.20 19.60 -4.21
N LYS A 264 18.22 20.25 -3.62
CA LYS A 264 18.03 21.28 -2.61
C LYS A 264 17.35 22.53 -3.17
N ASP A 265 17.75 22.96 -4.35
CA ASP A 265 17.17 24.14 -5.00
C ASP A 265 15.78 23.86 -5.55
N VAL A 266 15.52 22.64 -6.02
CA VAL A 266 14.17 22.16 -6.34
C VAL A 266 13.27 22.16 -5.09
N ALA A 267 13.74 21.63 -3.96
CA ALA A 267 12.98 21.63 -2.70
C ALA A 267 12.68 23.05 -2.20
N ARG A 268 13.64 23.99 -2.34
CA ARG A 268 13.42 25.41 -2.03
C ARG A 268 12.39 26.06 -2.94
N SER A 269 12.43 25.74 -4.23
CA SER A 269 11.45 26.23 -5.21
C SER A 269 10.05 25.73 -4.86
N LEU A 270 9.90 24.44 -4.50
CA LEU A 270 8.65 23.88 -4.00
C LEU A 270 8.16 24.61 -2.73
N ALA A 271 9.04 24.89 -1.78
CA ALA A 271 8.69 25.62 -0.57
C ALA A 271 8.18 27.03 -0.84
N ARG A 272 8.79 27.74 -1.80
CA ARG A 272 8.34 29.08 -2.22
C ARG A 272 6.99 29.04 -2.92
N ILE A 273 6.77 28.06 -3.81
CA ILE A 273 5.48 27.84 -4.46
C ILE A 273 4.39 27.59 -3.40
N ALA A 274 4.63 26.66 -2.47
CA ALA A 274 3.69 26.34 -1.39
C ALA A 274 3.43 27.52 -0.43
N GLY A 275 4.41 28.41 -0.25
CA GLY A 275 4.31 29.60 0.60
C GLY A 275 3.73 30.84 -0.08
N SER A 276 3.45 30.79 -1.39
CA SER A 276 2.96 31.93 -2.15
C SER A 276 1.53 32.30 -1.73
N LYS A 277 1.28 33.58 -1.44
CA LYS A 277 -0.03 34.09 -0.97
C LYS A 277 -0.84 34.81 -2.05
N ASP A 278 -0.19 35.15 -3.16
CA ASP A 278 -0.78 35.85 -4.29
C ASP A 278 -0.17 35.37 -5.61
N ASP A 279 -0.80 35.74 -6.72
CA ASP A 279 -0.41 35.31 -8.06
C ASP A 279 0.96 35.86 -8.51
N ILE A 280 1.38 37.00 -7.94
CA ILE A 280 2.66 37.63 -8.27
C ILE A 280 3.79 36.79 -7.65
N ALA A 281 3.71 36.52 -6.35
CA ALA A 281 4.65 35.67 -5.62
C ALA A 281 4.69 34.25 -6.22
N LEU A 282 3.54 33.71 -6.61
CA LEU A 282 3.47 32.41 -7.28
C LEU A 282 4.19 32.44 -8.64
N SER A 283 3.96 33.47 -9.46
CA SER A 283 4.63 33.60 -10.76
C SER A 283 6.14 33.77 -10.62
N GLU A 284 6.60 34.50 -9.59
CA GLU A 284 8.03 34.65 -9.28
C GLU A 284 8.65 33.32 -8.83
N ALA A 285 7.98 32.59 -7.94
CA ALA A 285 8.42 31.28 -7.46
C ALA A 285 8.48 30.25 -8.59
N LEU A 286 7.51 30.25 -9.51
CA LEU A 286 7.52 29.40 -10.70
C LEU A 286 8.67 29.76 -11.66
N GLY A 287 8.95 31.05 -11.83
CA GLY A 287 10.09 31.52 -12.61
C GLY A 287 11.44 31.04 -12.04
N GLU A 288 11.56 31.00 -10.72
CA GLU A 288 12.74 30.44 -10.06
C GLU A 288 12.81 28.91 -10.14
N ALA A 289 11.68 28.22 -10.03
CA ALA A 289 11.62 26.77 -10.22
C ALA A 289 12.15 26.38 -11.59
N VAL A 290 11.80 27.14 -12.64
CA VAL A 290 12.33 26.95 -14.00
C VAL A 290 13.84 27.19 -14.08
N ARG A 291 14.41 28.12 -13.31
CA ARG A 291 15.87 28.30 -13.23
C ARG A 291 16.56 27.12 -12.56
N SER A 292 15.94 26.57 -11.50
CA SER A 292 16.46 25.43 -10.73
C SER A 292 16.31 24.10 -11.49
N ALA A 293 15.27 23.99 -12.33
CA ALA A 293 14.94 22.83 -13.15
C ALA A 293 14.57 23.27 -14.58
N PRO A 294 15.57 23.59 -15.45
CA PRO A 294 15.34 24.10 -16.80
C PRO A 294 14.48 23.20 -17.69
N GLU A 295 14.47 21.90 -17.43
CA GLU A 295 13.60 20.92 -18.09
C GLU A 295 12.10 21.20 -17.91
N LEU A 296 11.71 21.97 -16.89
CA LEU A 296 10.32 22.40 -16.69
C LEU A 296 9.95 23.64 -17.51
N ALA A 297 10.95 24.36 -18.07
CA ALA A 297 10.70 25.59 -18.82
C ALA A 297 9.72 25.41 -19.99
N PRO A 298 9.86 24.38 -20.85
CA PRO A 298 8.93 24.18 -21.98
C PRO A 298 7.51 23.88 -21.51
N LEU A 299 7.37 23.09 -20.43
CA LEU A 299 6.06 22.75 -19.85
C LEU A 299 5.38 23.98 -19.25
N HIS A 300 6.13 24.81 -18.52
CA HIS A 300 5.61 26.04 -17.92
C HIS A 300 5.23 27.07 -19.00
N ALA A 301 6.07 27.26 -20.01
CA ALA A 301 5.77 28.15 -21.15
C ALA A 301 4.48 27.71 -21.85
N ARG A 302 4.38 26.41 -22.17
CA ARG A 302 3.19 25.81 -22.79
C ARG A 302 1.94 25.99 -21.94
N ALA A 303 2.02 25.73 -20.63
CA ALA A 303 0.89 25.94 -19.73
C ALA A 303 0.43 27.42 -19.71
N ARG A 304 1.37 28.38 -19.69
CA ARG A 304 1.05 29.81 -19.76
C ARG A 304 0.44 30.21 -21.09
N ASP A 305 0.90 29.65 -22.20
CA ASP A 305 0.32 29.93 -23.51
C ASP A 305 -1.10 29.37 -23.63
N ILE A 306 -1.35 28.16 -23.13
CA ILE A 306 -2.71 27.60 -23.02
C ILE A 306 -3.61 28.53 -22.20
N LEU A 307 -3.15 28.99 -21.03
CA LEU A 307 -3.92 29.92 -20.19
C LEU A 307 -4.20 31.26 -20.89
N ARG A 308 -3.24 31.77 -21.68
CA ARG A 308 -3.39 33.01 -22.47
C ARG A 308 -4.18 32.83 -23.77
N GLY A 309 -4.52 31.59 -24.12
CA GLY A 309 -5.19 31.29 -25.38
C GLY A 309 -4.31 31.37 -26.63
N ARG A 310 -3.01 31.10 -26.48
CA ARG A 310 -2.09 30.88 -27.60
C ARG A 310 -1.80 29.39 -27.75
N PHE A 311 -1.63 28.93 -29.00
CA PHE A 311 -1.66 27.51 -29.32
C PHE A 311 -0.49 27.11 -30.20
N GLU A 312 0.29 26.16 -29.70
CA GLU A 312 0.99 25.21 -30.55
C GLU A 312 0.58 23.82 -30.07
N ALA A 313 -0.03 23.03 -30.96
CA ALA A 313 -0.13 21.60 -30.71
C ALA A 313 1.30 21.10 -30.60
N ALA A 314 1.67 20.48 -29.48
CA ALA A 314 2.94 19.79 -29.40
C ALA A 314 2.99 18.82 -30.60
N PRO A 315 4.09 18.79 -31.37
CA PRO A 315 4.26 17.76 -32.37
C PRO A 315 4.02 16.43 -31.67
N ILE A 316 3.15 15.60 -32.25
CA ILE A 316 2.93 14.25 -31.77
C ILE A 316 4.23 13.51 -32.08
N GLU A 317 5.22 13.62 -31.19
CA GLU A 317 6.36 12.73 -31.24
C GLU A 317 5.81 11.33 -30.99
N PRO A 318 5.99 10.39 -31.94
CA PRO A 318 5.65 9.00 -31.67
C PRO A 318 6.41 8.60 -30.39
N PRO A 319 5.76 7.88 -29.45
CA PRO A 319 6.44 7.44 -28.25
C PRO A 319 7.71 6.72 -28.68
N SER A 320 8.87 7.23 -28.25
CA SER A 320 10.15 6.57 -28.52
C SER A 320 10.01 5.11 -28.09
N PRO A 321 10.31 4.14 -28.98
CA PRO A 321 10.16 2.74 -28.63
C PRO A 321 10.97 2.47 -27.36
N PRO A 322 10.41 1.71 -26.40
CA PRO A 322 11.12 1.40 -25.17
C PRO A 322 12.45 0.74 -25.52
N PRO A 323 13.54 1.05 -24.77
CA PRO A 323 14.82 0.38 -24.98
C PRO A 323 14.62 -1.14 -24.88
N VAL A 324 14.98 -1.83 -25.96
CA VAL A 324 14.81 -3.29 -26.12
C VAL A 324 15.47 -4.01 -24.94
N GLY A 325 14.71 -4.83 -24.22
CA GLY A 325 15.23 -5.71 -23.17
C GLY A 325 14.79 -5.39 -21.73
N THR A 326 14.05 -4.30 -21.51
CA THR A 326 13.31 -4.09 -20.26
C THR A 326 11.83 -3.99 -20.59
N ALA A 327 10.97 -4.62 -19.79
CA ALA A 327 9.53 -4.32 -19.80
C ALA A 327 9.36 -2.87 -19.29
N ALA A 328 9.73 -1.89 -20.13
CA ALA A 328 9.81 -0.49 -19.76
C ALA A 328 8.38 0.04 -19.68
N ARG A 329 7.94 0.26 -18.44
CA ARG A 329 6.74 1.02 -18.12
C ARG A 329 6.82 2.37 -18.84
N ARG A 330 5.79 2.72 -19.60
CA ARG A 330 5.64 3.99 -20.35
C ARG A 330 5.55 5.18 -19.40
N ALA A 331 6.69 5.65 -18.90
CA ALA A 331 6.73 6.76 -17.94
C ALA A 331 5.84 7.95 -18.35
N PHE A 332 4.90 8.29 -17.46
CA PHE A 332 4.05 9.47 -17.52
C PHE A 332 4.80 10.74 -17.96
N ARG A 333 4.16 11.53 -18.84
CA ARG A 333 4.67 12.84 -19.27
C ARG A 333 3.65 13.93 -18.95
N TRP A 334 4.08 14.99 -18.25
CA TRP A 334 3.26 16.16 -17.95
C TRP A 334 2.61 16.79 -19.19
N SER A 335 3.23 16.66 -20.37
CA SER A 335 2.66 17.10 -21.65
C SER A 335 1.33 16.42 -21.99
N GLU A 336 1.11 15.18 -21.59
CA GLU A 336 -0.11 14.41 -21.86
C GLU A 336 -1.32 15.04 -21.17
N MET A 337 -1.15 15.57 -19.95
CA MET A 337 -2.21 16.32 -19.27
C MET A 337 -2.57 17.60 -20.01
N LEU A 338 -1.55 18.35 -20.48
CA LEU A 338 -1.76 19.57 -21.26
C LEU A 338 -2.41 19.26 -22.61
N ASP A 339 -2.09 18.11 -23.23
CA ASP A 339 -2.73 17.66 -24.48
C ASP A 339 -4.22 17.41 -24.31
N VAL A 340 -4.66 16.86 -23.17
CA VAL A 340 -6.09 16.68 -22.87
C VAL A 340 -6.77 18.04 -22.76
N VAL A 341 -6.19 18.98 -22.02
CA VAL A 341 -6.75 20.33 -21.83
C VAL A 341 -6.89 21.06 -23.17
N VAL A 342 -5.86 20.99 -24.02
CA VAL A 342 -5.88 21.57 -25.37
C VAL A 342 -6.95 20.89 -26.23
N ALA A 343 -6.99 19.56 -26.26
CA ALA A 343 -7.96 18.81 -27.06
C ALA A 343 -9.41 19.09 -26.65
N MET A 344 -9.70 19.22 -25.35
CA MET A 344 -11.04 19.59 -24.87
C MET A 344 -11.41 21.02 -25.31
N ARG A 345 -10.47 21.96 -25.24
CA ARG A 345 -10.69 23.33 -25.70
C ARG A 345 -10.92 23.42 -27.21
N ASP A 346 -10.16 22.67 -27.99
CA ASP A 346 -10.27 22.60 -29.45
C ASP A 346 -11.51 21.82 -29.92
N ARG A 347 -12.37 21.38 -28.99
CA ARG A 347 -13.54 20.53 -29.25
C ARG A 347 -13.17 19.25 -30.01
N ALA A 348 -12.04 18.65 -29.65
CA ALA A 348 -11.54 17.38 -30.18
C ALA A 348 -11.61 16.26 -29.11
N PRO A 349 -12.83 15.85 -28.67
CA PRO A 349 -12.99 14.93 -27.55
C PRO A 349 -12.35 13.57 -27.78
N ALA A 350 -12.36 13.03 -29.00
CA ALA A 350 -11.69 11.78 -29.34
C ALA A 350 -10.16 11.83 -29.09
N ARG A 351 -9.52 12.99 -29.29
CA ARG A 351 -8.09 13.17 -28.98
C ARG A 351 -7.87 13.18 -27.46
N ALA A 352 -8.71 13.90 -26.72
CA ALA A 352 -8.67 13.91 -25.25
C ALA A 352 -8.91 12.51 -24.67
N ALA A 353 -9.91 11.79 -25.18
CA ALA A 353 -10.28 10.44 -24.73
C ALA A 353 -9.13 9.45 -24.93
N ARG A 354 -8.46 9.47 -26.10
CA ARG A 354 -7.27 8.63 -26.35
C ARG A 354 -6.16 8.86 -25.32
N THR A 355 -5.88 10.12 -24.98
CA THR A 355 -4.84 10.44 -23.99
C THR A 355 -5.27 10.02 -22.57
N LEU A 356 -6.53 10.24 -22.18
CA LEU A 356 -7.02 9.79 -20.87
C LEU A 356 -7.01 8.26 -20.72
N ARG A 357 -7.32 7.50 -21.78
CA ARG A 357 -7.19 6.03 -21.77
C ARG A 357 -5.75 5.59 -21.56
N ALA A 358 -4.80 6.21 -22.26
CA ALA A 358 -3.38 5.93 -22.09
C ALA A 358 -2.90 6.22 -20.67
N LEU A 359 -3.39 7.30 -20.05
CA LEU A 359 -3.10 7.61 -18.64
C LEU A 359 -3.73 6.58 -17.70
N ALA A 360 -4.96 6.12 -17.96
CA ALA A 360 -5.61 5.08 -17.16
C ALA A 360 -4.83 3.76 -17.23
N GLU A 361 -4.41 3.34 -18.43
CA GLU A 361 -3.57 2.17 -18.66
C GLU A 361 -2.22 2.27 -17.93
N ALA A 362 -1.60 3.46 -17.91
CA ALA A 362 -0.38 3.69 -17.15
C ALA A 362 -0.60 3.48 -15.64
N ILE A 363 -1.68 4.03 -15.07
CA ILE A 363 -2.04 3.74 -13.67
C ILE A 363 -2.22 2.24 -13.51
N GLU A 364 -3.06 1.58 -14.31
CA GLU A 364 -3.33 0.14 -14.20
C GLU A 364 -2.04 -0.70 -14.27
N ALA A 365 -1.07 -0.31 -15.10
CA ALA A 365 0.25 -0.94 -15.23
C ALA A 365 1.20 -0.74 -14.04
N GLY A 366 0.83 0.08 -13.04
CA GLY A 366 1.66 0.31 -11.87
C GLY A 366 2.39 1.66 -11.87
N GLU A 367 2.10 2.53 -12.83
CA GLU A 367 2.73 3.84 -12.90
C GLU A 367 2.12 4.81 -11.90
N TYR A 368 2.96 5.77 -11.53
CA TYR A 368 2.58 6.87 -10.69
C TYR A 368 2.09 8.03 -11.57
N LEU A 369 0.87 8.49 -11.31
CA LEU A 369 0.34 9.73 -11.87
C LEU A 369 0.14 10.76 -10.75
N PRO A 370 0.48 12.03 -11.00
CA PRO A 370 0.34 13.09 -10.02
C PRO A 370 -1.14 13.43 -9.79
N ALA A 371 -1.46 14.01 -8.63
CA ALA A 371 -2.83 14.29 -8.21
C ALA A 371 -3.61 15.20 -9.20
N GLN A 372 -2.92 16.11 -9.88
CA GLN A 372 -3.49 17.09 -10.80
C GLN A 372 -4.21 16.43 -11.99
N VAL A 373 -3.91 15.15 -12.29
CA VAL A 373 -4.63 14.36 -13.29
C VAL A 373 -6.13 14.26 -12.97
N LEU A 374 -6.50 14.27 -11.68
CA LEU A 374 -7.91 14.23 -11.26
C LEU A 374 -8.68 15.49 -11.66
N GLY A 375 -8.03 16.67 -11.64
CA GLY A 375 -8.67 17.91 -12.09
C GLY A 375 -9.00 17.88 -13.59
N VAL A 376 -8.08 17.35 -14.39
CA VAL A 376 -8.28 17.15 -15.84
C VAL A 376 -9.39 16.12 -16.09
N ALA A 377 -9.38 15.01 -15.36
CA ALA A 377 -10.43 13.98 -15.47
C ALA A 377 -11.80 14.52 -15.06
N GLN A 378 -11.87 15.33 -14.00
CA GLN A 378 -13.11 15.95 -13.56
C GLN A 378 -13.68 16.91 -14.62
N ALA A 379 -12.84 17.75 -15.22
CA ALA A 379 -13.27 18.61 -16.32
C ALA A 379 -13.80 17.79 -17.51
N ALA A 380 -13.13 16.69 -17.84
CA ALA A 380 -13.54 15.77 -18.90
C ALA A 380 -14.87 15.05 -18.59
N LEU A 381 -15.15 14.74 -17.33
CA LEU A 381 -16.44 14.16 -16.91
C LEU A 381 -17.62 15.12 -17.15
N THR A 382 -17.39 16.43 -17.05
CA THR A 382 -18.43 17.44 -17.32
C THR A 382 -18.57 17.81 -18.79
N TYR A 383 -17.75 17.23 -19.66
CA TYR A 383 -17.79 17.50 -21.09
C TYR A 383 -18.94 16.72 -21.76
N ASP A 384 -19.58 17.36 -22.75
CA ASP A 384 -20.71 16.79 -23.49
C ASP A 384 -20.23 15.84 -24.60
N ASP A 385 -19.54 14.78 -24.21
CA ASP A 385 -19.09 13.70 -25.09
C ASP A 385 -18.96 12.39 -24.29
N ASP A 386 -19.69 11.35 -24.71
CA ASP A 386 -19.78 10.10 -23.97
C ASP A 386 -18.44 9.33 -23.97
N GLU A 387 -17.70 9.37 -25.07
CA GLU A 387 -16.40 8.68 -25.20
C GLU A 387 -15.36 9.26 -24.23
N LEU A 388 -15.31 10.59 -24.15
CA LEU A 388 -14.45 11.32 -23.23
C LEU A 388 -14.87 11.09 -21.78
N ARG A 389 -16.18 11.08 -21.49
CA ARG A 389 -16.71 10.79 -20.14
C ARG A 389 -16.31 9.40 -19.68
N GLU A 390 -16.42 8.39 -20.54
CA GLU A 390 -16.02 7.02 -20.23
C GLU A 390 -14.51 6.92 -19.96
N ALA A 391 -13.68 7.54 -20.81
CA ALA A 391 -12.23 7.57 -20.62
C ALA A 391 -11.83 8.25 -19.29
N ALA A 392 -12.49 9.36 -18.95
CA ALA A 392 -12.28 10.05 -17.68
C ALA A 392 -12.72 9.21 -16.47
N ALA A 393 -13.86 8.52 -16.57
CA ALA A 393 -14.36 7.63 -15.52
C ALA A 393 -13.42 6.44 -15.27
N ARG A 394 -12.84 5.84 -16.32
CA ARG A 394 -11.82 4.78 -16.19
C ARG A 394 -10.58 5.28 -15.45
N LEU A 395 -10.09 6.46 -15.81
CA LEU A 395 -8.93 7.08 -15.15
C LEU A 395 -9.20 7.36 -13.66
N VAL A 396 -10.38 7.91 -13.34
CA VAL A 396 -10.82 8.15 -11.96
C VAL A 396 -10.92 6.84 -11.18
N ARG A 397 -11.51 5.79 -11.77
CA ARG A 397 -11.58 4.45 -11.18
C ARG A 397 -10.19 3.91 -10.84
N ALA A 398 -9.29 3.89 -11.82
CA ALA A 398 -7.92 3.40 -11.65
C ALA A 398 -7.18 4.16 -10.53
N ARG A 399 -7.44 5.47 -10.39
CA ARG A 399 -6.88 6.29 -9.31
C ARG A 399 -7.52 6.03 -7.95
N LEU A 400 -8.85 5.86 -7.88
CA LEU A 400 -9.56 5.63 -6.61
C LEU A 400 -9.31 4.23 -6.04
N GLU A 401 -9.13 3.22 -6.90
CA GLU A 401 -8.78 1.85 -6.51
C GLU A 401 -7.38 1.75 -5.87
N ARG A 402 -6.54 2.76 -6.09
CA ARG A 402 -5.20 2.85 -5.50
C ARG A 402 -5.09 4.08 -4.63
N ALA A 403 -5.27 3.91 -3.32
CA ALA A 403 -4.96 4.95 -2.36
C ALA A 403 -3.56 5.53 -2.65
N SER A 404 -3.50 6.83 -2.96
CA SER A 404 -2.27 7.52 -3.38
C SER A 404 -1.18 7.38 -2.32
N GLY A 405 0.10 7.42 -2.72
CA GLY A 405 1.21 7.40 -1.76
C GLY A 405 1.22 8.64 -0.87
N GLY A 406 0.76 9.77 -1.41
CA GLY A 406 0.68 11.09 -0.81
C GLY A 406 -0.45 11.32 0.18
N ALA A 407 -0.45 12.51 0.79
CA ALA A 407 -1.66 13.07 1.39
C ALA A 407 -2.77 13.09 0.31
N PRO A 408 -4.03 12.81 0.66
CA PRO A 408 -5.10 12.87 -0.33
C PRO A 408 -5.19 14.32 -0.87
N PRO A 409 -5.14 14.52 -2.19
CA PRO A 409 -5.40 15.84 -2.76
C PRO A 409 -6.80 16.33 -2.38
N ARG A 410 -7.01 17.64 -2.40
CA ARG A 410 -8.35 18.20 -2.25
C ARG A 410 -9.14 18.08 -3.55
N GLY A 411 -10.46 18.18 -3.47
CA GLY A 411 -11.38 18.18 -4.61
C GLY A 411 -12.11 16.87 -4.80
N TYR A 412 -11.94 15.90 -3.90
CA TYR A 412 -12.66 14.63 -3.98
C TYR A 412 -14.16 14.79 -3.71
N ALA A 413 -14.59 15.77 -2.90
CA ALA A 413 -16.01 16.03 -2.68
C ALA A 413 -16.67 16.50 -3.99
N LEU A 414 -16.05 17.45 -4.68
CA LEU A 414 -16.53 17.97 -5.96
C LEU A 414 -16.54 16.88 -7.06
N LEU A 415 -15.49 16.06 -7.11
CA LEU A 415 -15.43 14.89 -7.99
C LEU A 415 -16.56 13.91 -7.65
N ALA A 416 -16.82 13.63 -6.38
CA ALA A 416 -17.89 12.74 -5.96
C ALA A 416 -19.28 13.24 -6.35
N ASP A 417 -19.52 14.54 -6.27
CA ASP A 417 -20.78 15.16 -6.69
C ASP A 417 -20.95 15.10 -8.22
N THR A 418 -19.87 15.32 -8.97
CA THR A 418 -19.83 15.15 -10.44
C THR A 418 -20.14 13.70 -10.83
N LEU A 419 -19.54 12.73 -10.15
CA LEU A 419 -19.81 11.30 -10.42
C LEU A 419 -21.25 10.93 -10.06
N ALA A 420 -21.81 11.50 -8.98
CA ALA A 420 -23.18 11.26 -8.58
C ALA A 420 -24.20 11.78 -9.61
N SER A 421 -23.99 12.99 -10.15
CA SER A 421 -24.87 13.56 -11.18
C SER A 421 -24.86 12.78 -12.49
N LEU A 422 -23.77 12.06 -12.77
CA LEU A 422 -23.61 11.17 -13.92
C LEU A 422 -24.11 9.74 -13.67
N GLY A 423 -24.73 9.46 -12.51
CA GLY A 423 -25.23 8.12 -12.17
C GLY A 423 -24.13 7.11 -11.81
N MET A 424 -22.88 7.54 -11.62
CA MET A 424 -21.75 6.68 -11.27
C MET A 424 -21.64 6.47 -9.75
N ALA A 425 -22.67 5.85 -9.16
CA ALA A 425 -22.86 5.78 -7.71
C ALA A 425 -21.67 5.16 -6.94
N GLU A 426 -21.12 4.04 -7.43
CA GLU A 426 -19.99 3.36 -6.76
C GLU A 426 -18.73 4.23 -6.73
N LEU A 427 -18.40 4.87 -7.85
CA LEU A 427 -17.25 5.78 -7.94
C LEU A 427 -17.46 7.03 -7.09
N SER A 428 -18.70 7.56 -7.04
CA SER A 428 -19.05 8.66 -6.15
C SER A 428 -18.78 8.30 -4.69
N VAL A 429 -19.23 7.12 -4.22
CA VAL A 429 -18.96 6.67 -2.84
C VAL A 429 -17.46 6.52 -2.58
N ALA A 430 -16.69 5.97 -3.52
CA ALA A 430 -15.24 5.85 -3.39
C ALA A 430 -14.55 7.23 -3.29
N ALA A 431 -14.97 8.20 -4.11
CA ALA A 431 -14.48 9.58 -4.04
C ALA A 431 -14.87 10.24 -2.71
N ARG A 432 -16.10 10.06 -2.21
CA ARG A 432 -16.51 10.56 -0.89
C ARG A 432 -15.67 9.98 0.25
N ARG A 433 -15.29 8.71 0.19
CA ARG A 433 -14.37 8.10 1.16
C ARG A 433 -12.99 8.77 1.12
N ALA A 434 -12.46 9.04 -0.07
CA ALA A 434 -11.21 9.80 -0.21
C ALA A 434 -11.34 11.22 0.36
N ALA A 435 -12.46 11.91 0.11
CA ALA A 435 -12.76 13.24 0.64
C ALA A 435 -12.84 13.26 2.19
N VAL A 436 -13.41 12.22 2.81
CA VAL A 436 -13.44 12.08 4.27
C VAL A 436 -12.04 11.93 4.84
N VAL A 437 -11.20 11.10 4.20
CA VAL A 437 -9.79 10.93 4.62
C VAL A 437 -9.01 12.24 4.45
N ALA A 438 -9.31 13.02 3.42
CA ALA A 438 -8.77 14.37 3.21
C ALA A 438 -9.31 15.43 4.19
N ASN A 439 -10.29 15.07 5.02
CA ASN A 439 -11.01 15.99 5.91
C ASN A 439 -11.60 17.19 5.14
N GLU A 440 -12.16 16.94 3.95
CA GLU A 440 -12.86 17.97 3.17
C GLU A 440 -14.16 18.41 3.88
N PRO A 441 -14.51 19.70 3.84
CA PRO A 441 -15.76 20.20 4.44
C PRO A 441 -16.99 19.47 3.89
N GLY A 442 -17.89 19.02 4.77
CA GLY A 442 -19.13 18.35 4.39
C GLY A 442 -18.98 16.90 3.87
N ALA A 443 -17.76 16.40 3.71
CA ALA A 443 -17.52 15.08 3.10
C ALA A 443 -18.07 13.93 3.93
N ALA A 444 -17.94 14.00 5.26
CA ALA A 444 -18.40 12.96 6.17
C ALA A 444 -19.93 12.89 6.24
N GLU A 445 -20.58 14.05 6.33
CA GLU A 445 -22.03 14.20 6.33
C GLU A 445 -22.62 13.68 5.01
N SER A 446 -21.99 14.04 3.89
CA SER A 446 -22.40 13.60 2.55
C SER A 446 -22.19 12.09 2.32
N LEU A 447 -21.04 11.54 2.75
CA LEU A 447 -20.78 10.10 2.71
C LEU A 447 -21.78 9.33 3.58
N GLY A 448 -21.96 9.76 4.84
CA GLY A 448 -22.86 9.13 5.79
C GLY A 448 -24.31 9.10 5.29
N THR A 449 -24.78 10.21 4.70
CA THR A 449 -26.11 10.30 4.10
C THR A 449 -26.26 9.37 2.89
N SER A 450 -25.25 9.30 2.03
CA SER A 450 -25.25 8.42 0.84
C SER A 450 -25.27 6.94 1.24
N LEU A 451 -24.41 6.53 2.19
CA LEU A 451 -24.35 5.17 2.71
C LEU A 451 -25.64 4.77 3.45
N ALA A 452 -26.24 5.70 4.21
CA ALA A 452 -27.51 5.44 4.89
C ALA A 452 -28.63 5.16 3.88
N ARG A 453 -28.73 5.98 2.82
CA ARG A 453 -29.70 5.80 1.75
C ARG A 453 -29.53 4.44 1.06
N GLU A 454 -28.30 4.11 0.65
CA GLU A 454 -27.97 2.83 0.02
C GLU A 454 -28.30 1.65 0.95
N GLY A 455 -27.98 1.75 2.24
CA GLY A 455 -28.31 0.74 3.23
C GLY A 455 -29.81 0.50 3.38
N TRP A 456 -30.62 1.56 3.37
CA TRP A 456 -32.09 1.44 3.42
C TRP A 456 -32.67 0.85 2.14
N GLU A 457 -32.16 1.20 0.97
CA GLU A 457 -32.58 0.58 -0.29
C GLU A 457 -32.23 -0.91 -0.35
N LEU A 458 -31.03 -1.30 0.11
CA LEU A 458 -30.65 -2.71 0.25
C LEU A 458 -31.55 -3.45 1.24
N ALA A 459 -31.95 -2.81 2.34
CA ALA A 459 -32.89 -3.38 3.30
C ALA A 459 -34.27 -3.63 2.67
N LYS A 460 -34.78 -2.67 1.89
CA LYS A 460 -36.05 -2.83 1.14
C LYS A 460 -35.97 -3.94 0.11
N ALA A 461 -34.81 -4.12 -0.53
CA ALA A 461 -34.56 -5.19 -1.49
C ALA A 461 -34.32 -6.58 -0.86
N GLY A 462 -34.36 -6.70 0.48
CA GLY A 462 -34.13 -7.96 1.20
C GLY A 462 -32.66 -8.31 1.45
N ASN A 463 -31.71 -7.47 1.03
CA ASN A 463 -30.27 -7.68 1.18
C ASN A 463 -29.77 -7.26 2.58
N ARG A 464 -30.25 -7.96 3.61
CA ARG A 464 -30.08 -7.58 5.02
C ARG A 464 -28.62 -7.47 5.48
N VAL A 465 -27.73 -8.36 5.04
CA VAL A 465 -26.32 -8.35 5.45
C VAL A 465 -25.61 -7.09 4.95
N GLN A 466 -25.71 -6.81 3.66
CA GLN A 466 -25.10 -5.62 3.03
C GLN A 466 -25.74 -4.32 3.57
N ALA A 467 -27.05 -4.31 3.81
CA ALA A 467 -27.73 -3.19 4.44
C ALA A 467 -27.14 -2.85 5.81
N ILE A 468 -26.93 -3.86 6.66
CA ILE A 468 -26.33 -3.68 7.99
C ILE A 468 -24.90 -3.15 7.88
N GLU A 469 -24.09 -3.66 6.95
CA GLU A 469 -22.72 -3.19 6.73
C GLU A 469 -22.70 -1.70 6.36
N LYS A 470 -23.52 -1.29 5.39
CA LYS A 470 -23.62 0.10 4.93
C LYS A 470 -24.12 1.04 6.04
N LEU A 471 -25.14 0.64 6.79
CA LEU A 471 -25.68 1.43 7.91
C LEU A 471 -24.69 1.55 9.08
N ARG A 472 -23.90 0.50 9.35
CA ARG A 472 -22.81 0.56 10.35
C ARG A 472 -21.71 1.51 9.92
N GLU A 473 -21.30 1.46 8.65
CA GLU A 473 -20.33 2.41 8.10
C GLU A 473 -20.84 3.86 8.18
N ALA A 474 -22.10 4.09 7.77
CA ALA A 474 -22.73 5.41 7.86
C ALA A 474 -22.72 5.96 9.30
N LYS A 475 -23.10 5.13 10.28
CA LYS A 475 -23.04 5.49 11.71
C LYS A 475 -21.62 5.83 12.15
N ALA A 476 -20.63 5.03 11.78
CA ALA A 476 -19.25 5.25 12.17
C ALA A 476 -18.71 6.59 11.63
N VAL A 477 -19.01 6.91 10.37
CA VAL A 477 -18.60 8.18 9.74
C VAL A 477 -19.25 9.39 10.40
N LEU A 478 -20.55 9.31 10.71
CA LEU A 478 -21.30 10.44 11.30
C LEU A 478 -20.99 10.64 12.79
N VAL A 479 -20.73 9.57 13.55
CA VAL A 479 -20.46 9.64 14.99
C VAL A 479 -19.00 9.97 15.29
N GLY A 480 -18.07 9.50 14.45
CA GLY A 480 -16.61 9.65 14.63
C GLY A 480 -16.08 11.09 14.66
N ARG A 481 -16.93 12.11 14.45
CA ARG A 481 -16.58 13.55 14.52
C ARG A 481 -17.14 14.25 15.77
N LYS A 482 -17.97 13.57 16.57
CA LYS A 482 -18.54 14.11 17.82
C LYS A 482 -17.69 13.80 19.07
N ALA A 483 -16.50 13.21 18.89
CA ALA A 483 -15.47 13.04 19.91
C ALA A 483 -14.22 13.81 19.45
#